data_AF-A0A2R6JG11-F1
#
_entry.id   AF-A0A2R6JG11-F1
#
_cell.length_a   1.000
_cell.length_b   1.000
_cell.length_c   1.000
_cell.angle_alpha   90.00
_cell.angle_beta   90.00
_cell.angle_gamma   90.00
#
_symmetry.space_group_name_H-M   'P 1'
#
loop_
_entity.id
_entity.type
_entity.pdbx_description
1 polymer ?
#
loop_
_entity_poly.entity_id
_entity_poly.type
_entity_poly.pdbx_seq_one_letter_code
_entity_poly.pdbx_strand_id
1 'polypeptide(L)'
;MTHSEHATASSDSAAPRRRPLAPDTRRLETRSARAWTEPMAVRSLDSGRYAVDGASGATYTVALPDGDCDCPDRTFRGERCKHLRRVAIEVTEGRVPP
;
A
#
# COMPACT_ATOMS: atom_id res chain seq x y z
N MET A 1 27.77 7.40 -41.79
CA MET A 1 26.44 8.03 -41.96
C MET A 1 25.47 7.12 -41.21
N THR A 2 25.01 7.34 -39.99
CA THR A 2 24.75 8.55 -39.19
C THR A 2 24.68 8.09 -37.73
N HIS A 3 25.37 8.79 -36.83
CA HIS A 3 25.17 8.64 -35.38
C HIS A 3 23.86 9.37 -35.02
N SER A 4 22.88 8.69 -34.43
CA SER A 4 21.66 9.32 -33.93
C SER A 4 21.76 9.53 -32.42
N GLU A 5 22.35 10.68 -32.12
CA GLU A 5 21.94 11.72 -31.17
C GLU A 5 21.19 11.34 -29.89
N HIS A 6 21.82 11.77 -28.80
CA HIS A 6 21.45 11.66 -27.40
C HIS A 6 20.09 12.29 -27.07
N ALA A 7 19.22 11.53 -26.40
CA ALA A 7 18.11 12.08 -25.64
C ALA A 7 18.61 12.61 -24.29
N THR A 8 18.57 13.92 -24.09
CA THR A 8 18.81 14.57 -22.80
C THR A 8 17.64 14.33 -21.87
N ALA A 9 17.75 13.31 -21.00
CA ALA A 9 16.92 13.24 -19.82
C ALA A 9 17.23 14.46 -18.94
N SER A 10 16.31 15.43 -18.92
CA SER A 10 16.37 16.56 -17.99
C SER A 10 16.25 16.02 -16.57
N SER A 11 17.38 15.90 -15.89
CA SER A 11 17.44 15.73 -14.44
C SER A 11 17.02 17.03 -13.79
N ASP A 12 15.70 17.22 -13.64
CA ASP A 12 15.17 18.19 -12.70
C ASP A 12 15.41 17.62 -11.30
N SER A 13 16.58 17.91 -10.75
CA SER A 13 16.94 17.68 -9.35
C SER A 13 16.07 18.57 -8.46
N ALA A 14 14.78 18.27 -8.41
CA ALA A 14 13.82 18.99 -7.61
C ALA A 14 14.05 18.63 -6.13
N ALA A 15 14.45 19.62 -5.35
CA ALA A 15 14.45 19.54 -3.89
C ALA A 15 13.13 18.93 -3.38
N PRO A 16 13.16 18.11 -2.32
CA PRO A 16 11.98 17.37 -1.86
C PRO A 16 10.83 18.35 -1.58
N ARG A 17 9.72 18.16 -2.32
CA ARG A 17 8.54 19.00 -2.15
C ARG A 17 7.88 18.66 -0.81
N ARG A 18 7.53 19.70 -0.05
CA ARG A 18 6.72 19.54 1.18
C ARG A 18 5.37 18.92 0.78
N ARG A 19 5.07 17.75 1.31
CA ARG A 19 3.81 17.02 1.07
C ARG A 19 3.28 16.47 2.39
N PRO A 20 1.96 16.40 2.57
CA PRO A 20 1.37 15.74 3.73
C PRO A 20 1.69 14.24 3.70
N LEU A 21 1.83 13.65 4.89
CA LEU A 21 2.04 12.20 5.05
C LEU A 21 0.79 11.42 4.63
N ALA A 22 -0.38 11.88 5.08
CA ALA A 22 -1.66 11.30 4.67
C ALA A 22 -2.11 11.88 3.31
N PRO A 23 -2.58 11.04 2.38
CA PRO A 23 -3.16 11.49 1.11
C PRO A 23 -4.56 12.08 1.30
N ASP A 24 -5.02 12.89 0.33
CA ASP A 24 -6.45 13.25 0.23
C ASP A 24 -7.23 12.03 -0.26
N THR A 25 -7.94 11.37 0.66
CA THR A 25 -8.64 10.10 0.40
C THR A 25 -9.76 10.24 -0.63
N ARG A 26 -10.27 11.44 -0.88
CA ARG A 26 -11.29 11.72 -1.91
C ARG A 26 -10.75 11.60 -3.34
N ARG A 27 -9.42 11.62 -3.50
CA ARG A 27 -8.73 11.49 -4.80
C ARG A 27 -8.16 10.10 -5.04
N LEU A 28 -8.33 9.18 -4.08
CA LEU A 28 -7.82 7.83 -4.18
C LEU A 28 -8.83 6.90 -4.87
N GLU A 29 -8.32 5.85 -5.50
CA GLU A 29 -9.12 4.70 -5.91
C GLU A 29 -9.83 4.10 -4.69
N THR A 30 -11.06 3.60 -4.88
CA THR A 30 -11.96 3.16 -3.79
C THR A 30 -11.29 2.25 -2.75
N ARG A 31 -10.46 1.28 -3.18
CA ARG A 31 -9.77 0.36 -2.26
C ARG A 31 -8.68 1.04 -1.45
N SER A 32 -7.93 1.95 -2.07
CA SER A 32 -6.96 2.82 -1.42
C SER A 32 -7.62 3.78 -0.43
N ALA A 33 -8.74 4.41 -0.80
CA ALA A 33 -9.49 5.27 0.11
C ALA A 33 -9.95 4.49 1.36
N ARG A 34 -10.57 3.32 1.17
CA ARG A 34 -11.01 2.44 2.27
C ARG A 34 -9.85 1.94 3.13
N ALA A 35 -8.70 1.66 2.52
CA ALA A 35 -7.50 1.31 3.26
C ALA A 35 -7.08 2.42 4.23
N TRP A 36 -7.29 3.69 3.92
CA TRP A 36 -7.03 4.81 4.84
C TRP A 36 -8.16 5.07 5.84
N THR A 37 -9.43 4.87 5.46
CA THR A 37 -10.57 5.40 6.22
C THR A 37 -11.39 4.36 6.98
N GLU A 38 -11.45 3.10 6.54
CA GLU A 38 -12.25 2.09 7.25
C GLU A 38 -11.58 1.70 8.58
N PRO A 39 -12.36 1.44 9.64
CA PRO A 39 -11.80 0.95 10.90
C PRO A 39 -11.24 -0.45 10.69
N MET A 40 -9.93 -0.59 10.85
CA MET A 40 -9.21 -1.86 10.79
C MET A 40 -8.11 -1.85 11.85
N ALA A 41 -7.86 -3.00 12.46
CA ALA A 41 -6.72 -3.20 13.36
C ALA A 41 -5.71 -4.15 12.70
N VAL A 42 -4.44 -3.77 12.69
CA VAL A 42 -3.35 -4.60 12.19
C VAL A 42 -2.53 -5.11 13.36
N ARG A 43 -2.27 -6.42 13.37
CA ARG A 43 -1.39 -7.07 14.35
C ARG A 43 -0.29 -7.79 13.60
N SER A 44 0.96 -7.50 13.95
CA SER A 44 2.10 -8.28 13.48
C SER A 44 1.97 -9.71 14.00
N LEU A 45 2.18 -10.66 13.11
CA LEU A 45 2.41 -12.05 13.45
C LEU A 45 3.93 -12.25 13.41
N ASP A 46 4.40 -13.07 12.49
CA ASP A 46 5.78 -13.45 12.26
C ASP A 46 6.18 -13.26 10.79
N SER A 47 7.48 -13.07 10.52
CA SER A 47 8.05 -13.13 9.16
C SER A 47 7.37 -12.22 8.12
N GLY A 48 7.00 -10.99 8.50
CA GLY A 48 6.31 -10.05 7.60
C GLY A 48 4.85 -10.44 7.31
N ARG A 49 4.25 -11.29 8.14
CA ARG A 49 2.83 -11.62 8.10
C ARG A 49 2.05 -10.81 9.14
N TYR A 50 0.84 -10.44 8.78
CA TYR A 50 -0.02 -9.59 9.58
C TYR A 50 -1.44 -10.13 9.60
N ALA A 51 -2.09 -10.09 10.75
CA ALA A 51 -3.53 -10.27 10.87
C ALA A 51 -4.20 -8.89 10.79
N VAL A 52 -5.22 -8.76 9.94
CA VAL A 52 -6.01 -7.55 9.75
C VAL A 52 -7.45 -7.83 10.15
N ASP A 53 -7.88 -7.26 11.25
CA ASP A 53 -9.26 -7.31 11.71
C ASP A 53 -10.05 -6.21 10.98
N GLY A 54 -10.92 -6.62 10.04
CA GLY A 54 -11.64 -5.73 9.14
C GLY A 54 -12.93 -5.17 9.73
N ALA A 55 -13.45 -4.09 9.15
CA ALA A 55 -14.70 -3.44 9.58
C ALA A 55 -15.93 -4.37 9.58
N SER A 56 -15.92 -5.45 8.80
CA SER A 56 -16.98 -6.47 8.77
C SER A 56 -16.89 -7.50 9.90
N GLY A 57 -15.89 -7.39 10.78
CA GLY A 57 -15.61 -8.38 11.83
C GLY A 57 -14.84 -9.62 11.35
N ALA A 58 -14.48 -9.68 10.07
CA ALA A 58 -13.64 -10.76 9.53
C ALA A 58 -12.16 -10.42 9.69
N THR A 59 -11.35 -11.41 10.04
CA THR A 59 -9.89 -11.30 10.10
C THR A 59 -9.28 -11.91 8.85
N TYR A 60 -8.36 -11.18 8.22
CA TYR A 60 -7.61 -11.63 7.05
C TYR A 60 -6.12 -11.64 7.34
N THR A 61 -5.40 -12.57 6.75
CA THR A 61 -3.94 -12.63 6.83
C THR A 61 -3.31 -12.01 5.59
N VAL A 62 -2.30 -11.18 5.83
CA VAL A 62 -1.52 -10.49 4.80
C VAL A 62 -0.07 -10.95 4.91
N ALA A 63 0.49 -11.45 3.81
CA ALA A 63 1.92 -11.67 3.66
C ALA A 63 2.50 -10.50 2.88
N LEU A 64 3.07 -9.52 3.58
CA LEU A 64 3.54 -8.28 2.94
C LEU A 64 4.69 -8.51 1.94
N PRO A 65 5.69 -9.39 2.22
CA PRO A 65 6.78 -9.68 1.27
C PRO A 65 6.30 -10.29 -0.05
N ASP A 66 5.33 -11.20 0.04
CA ASP A 66 4.71 -11.85 -1.13
C ASP A 66 3.67 -10.93 -1.80
N GLY A 67 3.40 -9.78 -1.17
CA GLY A 67 2.33 -8.88 -1.52
C GLY A 67 0.99 -9.59 -1.58
N ASP A 68 0.73 -10.59 -0.73
CA ASP A 68 -0.43 -11.49 -0.77
C ASP A 68 -1.40 -11.31 0.41
N CYS A 69 -2.66 -11.68 0.18
CA CYS A 69 -3.71 -11.60 1.19
C CYS A 69 -4.79 -12.65 0.94
N ASP A 70 -5.25 -13.32 2.00
CA ASP A 70 -6.30 -14.36 1.93
C ASP A 70 -7.73 -13.81 1.76
N CYS A 71 -7.89 -12.49 1.63
CA CYS A 71 -9.21 -11.90 1.48
C CYS A 71 -9.83 -12.16 0.09
N PRO A 72 -11.18 -12.21 -0.02
CA PRO A 72 -11.87 -12.48 -1.29
C PRO A 72 -11.47 -11.56 -2.45
N ASP A 73 -11.17 -10.29 -2.18
CA ASP A 73 -10.73 -9.34 -3.21
C ASP A 73 -9.43 -9.79 -3.88
N ARG A 74 -8.50 -10.36 -3.13
CA ARG A 74 -7.25 -10.88 -3.67
C ARG A 74 -7.46 -12.26 -4.30
N THR A 75 -8.12 -13.17 -3.59
CA THR A 75 -8.32 -14.56 -4.05
C THR A 75 -9.11 -14.65 -5.36
N PHE A 76 -10.17 -13.85 -5.52
CA PHE A 76 -11.06 -13.97 -6.68
C PHE A 76 -10.81 -12.93 -7.77
N ARG A 77 -10.26 -11.76 -7.42
CA ARG A 77 -10.05 -10.67 -8.41
C ARG A 77 -8.58 -10.48 -8.78
N GLY A 78 -7.64 -11.07 -8.02
CA GLY A 78 -6.20 -10.88 -8.24
C GLY A 78 -5.72 -9.44 -8.02
N GLU A 79 -6.57 -8.56 -7.50
CA GLU A 79 -6.25 -7.15 -7.30
C GLU A 79 -5.47 -6.96 -5.99
N ARG A 80 -4.68 -5.87 -5.91
CA ARG A 80 -4.22 -5.41 -4.60
C ARG A 80 -5.47 -5.01 -3.80
N CYS A 81 -5.68 -5.64 -2.65
CA CYS A 81 -6.84 -5.37 -1.80
C CYS A 81 -6.59 -4.18 -0.85
N LYS A 82 -7.63 -3.78 -0.10
CA LYS A 82 -7.50 -2.74 0.92
C LYS A 82 -6.61 -3.18 2.10
N HIS A 83 -6.60 -4.47 2.44
CA HIS A 83 -5.84 -5.00 3.58
C HIS A 83 -4.33 -4.90 3.35
N LEU A 84 -3.85 -5.29 2.16
CA LEU A 84 -2.45 -5.12 1.75
C LEU A 84 -1.99 -3.65 1.84
N ARG A 85 -2.84 -2.72 1.37
CA ARG A 85 -2.55 -1.29 1.45
C ARG A 85 -2.53 -0.80 2.90
N ARG A 86 -3.48 -1.24 3.74
CA ARG A 86 -3.53 -0.91 5.16
C ARG A 86 -2.27 -1.36 5.90
N VAL A 87 -1.82 -2.59 5.69
CA VAL A 87 -0.58 -3.09 6.30
C VAL A 87 0.62 -2.25 5.86
N ALA A 88 0.75 -1.95 4.57
CA ALA A 88 1.83 -1.10 4.09
C ALA A 88 1.82 0.30 4.72
N ILE A 89 0.64 0.89 4.93
CA ILE A 89 0.48 2.18 5.62
C ILE A 89 0.97 2.06 7.06
N GLU A 90 0.50 1.06 7.82
CA GLU A 90 0.85 0.95 9.24
C GLU A 90 2.33 0.64 9.47
N VAL A 91 2.94 -0.17 8.61
CA VAL A 91 4.40 -0.39 8.61
C VAL A 91 5.15 0.90 8.30
N THR A 92 4.72 1.64 7.27
CA THR A 92 5.36 2.91 6.87
C THR A 92 5.23 3.98 7.95
N GLU A 93 4.10 4.02 8.67
CA GLU A 93 3.89 4.92 9.81
C GLU A 93 4.57 4.44 11.10
N GLY A 94 5.21 3.26 11.10
CA GLY A 94 5.90 2.69 12.26
C GLY A 94 4.95 2.24 13.38
N ARG A 95 3.67 1.99 13.07
CA ARG A 95 2.68 1.49 14.05
C ARG A 95 2.82 0.00 14.31
N VAL A 96 3.30 -0.74 13.32
CA VAL A 96 3.65 -2.16 13.41
C VAL A 96 5.06 -2.36 12.86
N PRO A 97 5.80 -3.37 13.34
CA PRO A 97 7.14 -3.67 12.83
C PRO A 97 7.10 -4.08 11.34
N PRO A 98 8.15 -3.77 10.56
CA PRO A 98 8.31 -4.27 9.19
C PRO A 98 8.65 -5.76 9.12
#